data_AF-A0A193C779-F1
#
_entry.id   AF-A0A193C779-F1
#
_cell.length_a   1.000
_cell.length_b   1.000
_cell.length_c   1.000
_cell.angle_alpha   90.00
_cell.angle_beta   90.00
_cell.angle_gamma   90.00
#
_symmetry.space_group_name_H-M   'P 1'
#
loop_
_entity.id
_entity.type
_entity.pdbx_description
1 polymer ?
#
loop_
_entity_poly.entity_id
_entity_poly.type
_entity_poly.pdbx_seq_one_letter_code
_entity_poly.pdbx_strand_id
1 'polypeptide(L)'
;MIPTPPHLQAKAAEHDLGDCLRRYRRRPGVIGTFFAFAPLAGALALGIREGDMTGALAVVLFVWSPLFLWWCVSTRKRLDGGLYVFTGGFAEVYGRKVPHAIRWAEVRSVRYKSTEYWFNYIVPLGYAARCTVELRDGGVIEFDGTYRTLQRLAEDLHTRAS
;
A
#
# COMPACT_ATOMS: atom_id res chain seq x y z
N MET A 1 -12.68 -19.54 3.61
CA MET A 1 -11.24 -19.37 3.91
C MET A 1 -10.69 -18.24 3.07
N ILE A 2 -9.93 -17.32 3.68
CA ILE A 2 -9.27 -16.25 2.94
C ILE A 2 -8.07 -16.86 2.20
N PRO A 3 -7.90 -16.63 0.89
CA PRO A 3 -6.77 -17.18 0.16
C PRO A 3 -5.47 -16.57 0.70
N THR A 4 -4.71 -17.38 1.41
CA THR A 4 -3.38 -17.06 1.93
C THR A 4 -2.32 -17.62 0.99
N PRO A 5 -1.31 -16.82 0.60
CA PRO A 5 -0.21 -17.34 -0.21
C PRO A 5 0.56 -18.45 0.51
N PRO A 6 1.08 -19.47 -0.18
CA PRO A 6 1.77 -20.60 0.45
C PRO A 6 3.03 -20.19 1.24
N HIS A 7 3.77 -19.19 0.75
CA HIS A 7 4.91 -18.63 1.47
C HIS A 7 4.52 -17.90 2.76
N LEU A 8 3.30 -17.34 2.81
CA LEU A 8 2.76 -16.73 4.02
C LEU A 8 2.33 -17.81 5.02
N GLN A 9 1.75 -18.92 4.56
CA GLN A 9 1.37 -20.03 5.43
C GLN A 9 2.58 -20.66 6.12
N ALA A 10 3.68 -20.88 5.39
CA ALA A 10 4.93 -21.37 5.97
C ALA A 10 5.46 -20.44 7.07
N LYS A 11 5.55 -19.13 6.77
CA LYS A 11 5.94 -18.09 7.74
C LYS A 11 4.99 -17.98 8.92
N ALA A 12 3.69 -18.15 8.70
CA ALA A 12 2.69 -18.11 9.75
C ALA A 12 2.80 -19.33 10.68
N ALA A 13 3.13 -20.50 10.14
CA ALA A 13 3.40 -21.70 10.92
C ALA A 13 4.70 -21.58 11.72
N GLU A 14 5.77 -21.02 11.14
CA GLU A 14 7.04 -20.77 11.83
C GLU A 14 6.87 -19.87 13.07
N HIS A 15 5.99 -18.86 12.96
CA HIS A 15 5.73 -17.89 14.03
C HIS A 15 4.48 -18.20 14.86
N ASP A 16 3.86 -19.37 14.66
CA ASP A 16 2.64 -19.83 15.35
C ASP A 16 1.51 -18.79 15.37
N LEU A 17 1.27 -18.17 14.21
CA LEU A 17 0.26 -17.11 14.07
C LEU A 17 -1.18 -17.64 14.07
N GLY A 18 -1.39 -18.94 13.84
CA GLY A 18 -2.70 -19.58 13.79
C GLY A 18 -3.52 -19.25 12.54
N ASP A 19 -4.84 -19.18 12.68
CA ASP A 19 -5.77 -19.06 11.56
C ASP A 19 -5.87 -17.63 11.01
N CYS A 20 -5.94 -17.51 9.68
CA CYS A 20 -6.10 -16.21 9.03
C CYS A 20 -7.56 -15.74 9.11
N LEU A 21 -7.76 -14.62 9.82
CA LEU A 21 -9.08 -14.06 10.08
C LEU A 21 -9.46 -13.01 9.05
N ARG A 22 -8.51 -12.15 8.65
CA ARG A 22 -8.78 -11.02 7.77
C ARG A 22 -7.59 -10.64 6.91
N ARG A 23 -7.87 -10.12 5.71
CA ARG A 23 -6.86 -9.55 4.81
C ARG A 23 -7.20 -8.11 4.48
N TYR A 24 -6.25 -7.22 4.71
CA TYR A 24 -6.27 -5.82 4.31
C TYR A 24 -5.42 -5.61 3.06
N ARG A 25 -6.07 -5.24 1.95
CA ARG A 25 -5.40 -4.96 0.68
C ARG A 25 -4.85 -3.54 0.65
N ARG A 26 -3.70 -3.35 0.00
CA ARG A 26 -3.19 -2.02 -0.34
C ARG A 26 -3.95 -1.44 -1.54
N ARG A 27 -3.92 -0.12 -1.68
CA ARG A 27 -4.44 0.69 -2.79
C ARG A 27 -3.26 1.07 -3.70
N PRO A 28 -3.53 1.35 -4.99
CA PRO A 28 -2.54 1.98 -5.84
C PRO A 28 -2.11 3.31 -5.23
N GLY A 29 -0.79 3.57 -5.18
CA GLY A 29 -0.29 4.85 -4.69
C GLY A 29 -0.57 5.97 -5.70
N VAL A 30 -1.17 7.07 -5.24
CA VAL A 30 -1.56 8.22 -6.07
C VAL A 30 -0.36 8.78 -6.85
N ILE A 31 0.81 8.84 -6.22
CA ILE A 31 2.06 9.31 -6.84
C ILE A 31 2.44 8.43 -8.03
N GLY A 32 2.36 7.11 -7.87
CA GLY A 32 2.69 6.17 -8.95
C GLY A 32 1.74 6.32 -10.14
N THR A 33 0.45 6.52 -9.86
CA THR A 33 -0.55 6.81 -10.91
C THR A 33 -0.19 8.08 -11.65
N PHE A 34 0.17 9.17 -10.95
CA PHE A 34 0.53 10.43 -11.60
C PHE A 34 1.69 10.27 -12.59
N PHE A 35 2.79 9.64 -12.17
CA PHE A 35 3.94 9.39 -13.05
C PHE A 35 3.59 8.47 -14.24
N ALA A 36 2.67 7.54 -14.06
CA ALA A 36 2.23 6.66 -15.14
C ALA A 36 1.41 7.38 -16.21
N PHE A 37 0.78 8.52 -15.91
CA PHE A 37 -0.11 9.24 -16.85
C PHE A 37 0.40 10.62 -17.27
N ALA A 38 1.34 11.23 -16.55
CA ALA A 38 1.90 12.54 -16.90
C ALA A 38 2.54 12.59 -18.32
N PRO A 39 3.31 11.58 -18.77
CA PRO A 39 3.85 11.57 -20.13
C PRO A 39 2.77 11.54 -21.23
N LEU A 40 1.64 10.87 -20.96
CA LEU A 40 0.50 10.84 -21.89
C LEU A 40 -0.15 12.22 -22.01
N ALA A 41 -0.33 12.92 -20.88
CA ALA A 41 -0.84 14.30 -20.89
C ALA A 41 0.11 15.25 -21.62
N GLY A 42 1.43 15.09 -21.43
CA GLY A 42 2.44 15.85 -22.17
C GLY A 42 2.39 15.58 -23.68
N ALA A 43 2.28 14.33 -24.10
CA ALA A 43 2.15 13.97 -25.51
C ALA A 43 0.87 14.55 -26.16
N LEU A 44 -0.25 14.53 -25.44
CA LEU A 44 -1.49 15.16 -25.90
C LEU A 44 -1.34 16.68 -26.05
N ALA A 45 -0.66 17.33 -25.10
CA ALA A 45 -0.39 18.76 -25.19
C ALA A 45 0.48 19.11 -26.40
N LEU A 46 1.56 18.35 -26.64
CA LEU A 46 2.43 18.52 -27.82
C LEU A 46 1.67 18.34 -29.14
N GLY A 47 0.89 17.25 -29.26
CA GLY A 47 0.15 16.96 -30.49
C GLY A 47 -0.97 17.96 -30.78
N ILE A 48 -1.70 18.42 -29.75
CA ILE A 48 -2.84 19.34 -29.91
C ILE A 48 -2.39 20.80 -30.04
N ARG A 49 -1.41 21.24 -29.26
CA ARG A 49 -1.00 22.67 -29.22
C ARG A 49 0.11 23.01 -30.19
N GLU A 50 1.08 22.14 -30.37
CA GLU A 50 2.27 22.42 -31.19
C GLU A 50 2.16 21.79 -32.58
N GLY A 51 1.19 20.90 -32.81
CA GLY A 51 0.98 20.21 -34.08
C GLY A 51 2.04 19.14 -34.38
N ASP A 52 2.97 18.88 -33.45
CA ASP A 52 4.01 17.87 -33.60
C ASP A 52 3.49 16.47 -33.22
N MET A 53 2.77 15.87 -34.18
CA MET A 53 2.25 14.51 -34.05
C MET A 53 3.36 13.45 -33.94
N THR A 54 4.53 13.69 -34.55
CA THR A 54 5.65 12.74 -34.54
C THR A 54 6.32 12.72 -33.17
N GLY A 55 6.59 13.90 -32.59
CA GLY A 55 7.09 14.03 -31.22
C GLY A 55 6.12 13.46 -30.20
N ALA A 56 4.81 13.75 -30.34
CA ALA A 56 3.79 13.17 -29.48
C ALA A 56 3.77 11.63 -29.54
N LEU A 57 3.83 11.05 -30.74
CA LEU A 57 3.84 9.60 -30.92
C LEU A 57 5.09 8.94 -30.33
N ALA A 58 6.26 9.59 -30.49
CA ALA A 58 7.50 9.14 -29.88
C ALA A 58 7.42 9.12 -28.34
N VAL A 59 6.85 10.16 -27.72
CA VAL A 59 6.64 10.21 -26.27
C VAL A 59 5.69 9.10 -25.80
N VAL A 60 4.60 8.84 -26.51
CA VAL A 60 3.64 7.78 -26.15
C VAL A 60 4.28 6.39 -26.22
N LEU A 61 5.01 6.10 -27.31
CA LEU A 61 5.58 4.77 -27.53
C LEU A 61 6.81 4.49 -26.66
N PHE A 62 7.73 5.46 -26.57
CA PHE A 62 9.05 5.22 -25.95
C PHE A 62 9.15 5.69 -24.50
N VAL A 63 8.29 6.61 -24.06
CA VAL A 63 8.32 7.12 -22.68
C VAL A 63 7.14 6.63 -21.88
N TRP A 64 5.92 6.85 -22.38
CA TRP A 64 4.71 6.51 -21.65
C TRP A 64 4.51 5.00 -21.53
N SER A 65 4.58 4.25 -22.63
CA SER A 65 4.28 2.80 -22.62
C SER A 65 5.17 2.00 -21.66
N PRO A 66 6.51 2.19 -21.62
CA PRO A 66 7.37 1.50 -20.65
C PRO A 66 7.07 1.89 -19.19
N LEU A 67 6.84 3.19 -18.93
CA LEU A 67 6.51 3.67 -17.58
C LEU A 67 5.15 3.12 -17.10
N PHE A 68 4.17 3.09 -18.00
CA PHE A 68 2.85 2.55 -17.72
C PHE A 68 2.91 1.05 -17.43
N LEU A 69 3.61 0.27 -18.26
CA LEU A 69 3.78 -1.17 -18.04
C LEU A 69 4.53 -1.46 -16.74
N TRP A 70 5.61 -0.72 -16.44
CA TRP A 70 6.29 -0.81 -15.15
C TRP A 70 5.30 -0.53 -14.03
N TRP A 71 4.58 0.58 -14.10
CA TRP A 71 3.59 0.95 -13.08
C TRP A 71 2.52 -0.14 -12.89
N CYS A 72 2.01 -0.75 -13.96
CA CYS A 72 1.08 -1.86 -13.88
C CYS A 72 1.68 -3.06 -13.14
N VAL A 73 2.91 -3.47 -13.47
CA VAL A 73 3.59 -4.60 -12.81
C VAL A 73 3.89 -4.30 -11.34
N SER A 74 4.36 -3.09 -11.04
CA SER A 74 4.68 -2.66 -9.68
C SER A 74 3.42 -2.57 -8.82
N THR A 75 2.37 -1.96 -9.36
CA THR A 75 1.06 -1.86 -8.71
C THR A 75 0.46 -3.23 -8.50
N ARG A 76 0.53 -4.14 -9.48
CA ARG A 76 0.06 -5.52 -9.31
C ARG A 76 0.79 -6.23 -8.18
N LYS A 77 2.12 -6.17 -8.12
CA LYS A 77 2.91 -6.74 -7.00
C LYS A 77 2.52 -6.14 -5.65
N ARG A 78 2.21 -4.84 -5.61
CA ARG A 78 1.73 -4.15 -4.39
C ARG A 78 0.31 -4.56 -3.99
N LEU A 79 -0.59 -4.74 -4.96
CA LEU A 79 -1.98 -5.13 -4.76
C LEU A 79 -2.14 -6.61 -4.40
N ASP A 80 -1.26 -7.46 -4.92
CA ASP A 80 -1.20 -8.89 -4.57
C ASP A 80 -0.69 -9.08 -3.12
N GLY A 81 0.05 -8.10 -2.60
CA GLY A 81 0.40 -7.99 -1.18
C GLY A 81 -0.77 -7.56 -0.28
N GLY A 82 -0.45 -7.30 0.98
CA GLY A 82 -1.40 -6.84 1.99
C GLY A 82 -1.02 -7.27 3.39
N LEU A 83 -1.78 -6.78 4.36
CA LEU A 83 -1.65 -7.21 5.75
C LEU A 83 -2.65 -8.33 6.01
N TYR A 84 -2.18 -9.40 6.63
CA TYR A 84 -2.98 -10.54 7.04
C TYR A 84 -3.02 -10.58 8.55
N VAL A 85 -4.23 -10.56 9.08
CA VAL A 85 -4.51 -10.62 10.51
C VAL A 85 -4.85 -12.06 10.85
N PHE A 86 -4.11 -12.62 11.80
CA PHE A 86 -4.26 -13.98 12.28
C PHE A 86 -4.74 -13.98 13.75
N THR A 87 -5.08 -15.16 14.27
CA THR A 87 -5.49 -15.31 15.68
C THR A 87 -4.36 -14.96 16.65
N GLY A 88 -3.13 -15.39 16.36
CA GLY A 88 -1.94 -15.21 17.20
C GLY A 88 -1.06 -14.00 16.84
N GLY A 89 -1.34 -13.32 15.73
CA GLY A 89 -0.62 -12.10 15.37
C GLY A 89 -1.03 -11.52 14.01
N PHE A 90 -0.13 -10.81 13.37
CA PHE A 90 -0.33 -10.31 12.01
C PHE A 90 0.94 -10.46 11.18
N ALA A 91 0.79 -10.50 9.85
CA ALA A 91 1.91 -10.52 8.93
C ALA A 91 1.66 -9.61 7.73
N GLU A 92 2.69 -8.90 7.31
CA GLU A 92 2.68 -8.08 6.12
C GLU A 92 3.32 -8.84 4.97
N VAL A 93 2.65 -8.85 3.81
CA VAL A 93 3.15 -9.45 2.58
C VAL A 93 3.33 -8.38 1.52
N TYR A 94 4.50 -8.41 0.89
CA TYR A 94 4.85 -7.58 -0.25
C TYR A 94 5.32 -8.46 -1.40
N GLY A 95 4.40 -8.77 -2.32
CA GLY A 95 4.64 -9.71 -3.41
C GLY A 95 4.93 -11.13 -2.90
N ARG A 96 6.19 -11.58 -3.00
CA ARG A 96 6.66 -12.88 -2.46
C ARG A 96 7.37 -12.77 -1.11
N LYS A 97 7.64 -11.55 -0.63
CA LYS A 97 8.36 -11.33 0.63
C LYS A 97 7.36 -11.11 1.76
N VAL A 98 7.67 -11.67 2.93
CA VAL A 98 6.95 -11.43 4.18
C VAL A 98 7.87 -10.61 5.09
N PRO A 99 7.95 -9.27 4.91
CA PRO A 99 8.87 -8.43 5.68
C PRO A 99 8.62 -8.48 7.20
N HIS A 100 7.36 -8.61 7.62
CA HIS A 100 6.98 -8.60 9.02
C HIS A 100 6.00 -9.75 9.31
N ALA A 101 6.28 -10.54 10.34
CA ALA A 101 5.41 -11.57 10.90
C ALA A 101 5.57 -11.50 12.42
N ILE A 102 4.52 -11.02 13.10
CA ILE A 102 4.62 -10.53 14.49
C ILE A 102 3.46 -11.06 15.29
N ARG A 103 3.76 -11.55 16.50
CA ARG A 103 2.75 -12.06 17.42
C ARG A 103 2.11 -10.93 18.20
N TRP A 104 0.84 -11.08 18.59
CA TRP A 104 0.16 -10.09 19.43
C TRP A 104 0.90 -9.83 20.75
N ALA A 105 1.52 -10.86 21.32
CA ALA A 105 2.33 -10.75 22.53
C ALA A 105 3.56 -9.83 22.38
N GLU A 106 4.05 -9.63 21.16
CA GLU A 106 5.19 -8.75 20.86
C GLU A 106 4.73 -7.30 20.63
N VAL A 107 3.43 -7.07 20.45
CA VAL A 107 2.86 -5.72 20.30
C VAL A 107 2.75 -5.07 21.68
N ARG A 108 3.22 -3.82 21.77
CA ARG A 108 3.09 -2.98 22.97
C ARG A 108 1.93 -2.01 22.84
N SER A 109 1.86 -1.30 21.72
CA SER A 109 0.82 -0.31 21.48
C SER A 109 0.55 -0.15 19.99
N VAL A 110 -0.69 0.24 19.68
CA VAL A 110 -1.12 0.57 18.32
C VAL A 110 -1.67 1.99 18.38
N ARG A 111 -1.07 2.90 17.59
CA ARG A 111 -1.52 4.28 17.47
C ARG A 111 -1.99 4.57 16.06
N TYR A 112 -3.15 5.19 15.95
CA TYR A 112 -3.68 5.71 14.70
C TYR A 112 -3.59 7.23 14.70
N LYS A 113 -3.03 7.79 13.61
CA LYS A 113 -2.97 9.23 13.40
C LYS A 113 -3.46 9.56 12.00
N SER A 114 -4.56 10.29 11.91
CA SER A 114 -5.03 10.90 10.66
C SER A 114 -4.66 12.37 10.64
N THR A 115 -3.89 12.78 9.64
CA THR A 115 -3.61 14.19 9.35
C THR A 115 -4.36 14.58 8.10
N GLU A 116 -5.25 15.55 8.22
CA GLU A 116 -5.89 16.20 7.07
C GLU A 116 -5.08 17.42 6.66
N TYR A 117 -4.57 17.43 5.43
CA TYR A 117 -3.91 18.60 4.87
C TYR A 117 -4.95 19.49 4.19
N TRP A 118 -5.24 20.62 4.83
CA TRP A 118 -6.11 21.67 4.32
C TRP A 118 -5.27 22.81 3.74
N PHE A 119 -5.48 23.17 2.47
CA PHE A 119 -4.97 24.43 1.91
C PHE A 119 -6.12 25.45 1.89
N ASN A 120 -5.91 26.61 2.52
CA ASN A 120 -6.87 27.72 2.53
C ASN A 120 -8.33 27.31 2.79
N TYR A 121 -8.58 26.39 3.74
CA TYR A 121 -9.91 26.02 4.26
C TYR A 121 -10.97 25.53 3.24
N ILE A 122 -10.66 25.43 1.95
CA ILE A 122 -11.66 25.23 0.88
C ILE A 122 -11.37 23.99 0.03
N VAL A 123 -10.11 23.53 -0.06
CA VAL A 123 -9.73 22.39 -0.92
C VAL A 123 -9.03 21.30 -0.10
N PRO A 124 -9.59 20.07 -0.01
CA PRO A 124 -8.91 18.95 0.61
C PRO A 124 -7.74 18.52 -0.29
N LEU A 125 -6.50 18.87 0.10
CA LEU A 125 -5.29 18.55 -0.67
C LEU A 125 -4.86 17.08 -0.47
N GLY A 126 -5.16 16.49 0.68
CA GLY A 126 -4.82 15.11 0.94
C GLY A 126 -5.13 14.65 2.35
N TYR A 127 -5.63 13.42 2.44
CA TYR A 127 -5.81 12.69 3.69
C TYR A 127 -4.60 11.78 3.89
N ALA A 128 -3.78 12.07 4.90
CA ALA A 128 -2.63 11.24 5.27
C ALA A 128 -2.93 10.53 6.60
N ALA A 129 -3.37 9.28 6.53
CA ALA A 129 -3.47 8.43 7.71
C ALA A 129 -2.22 7.57 7.87
N ARG A 130 -1.78 7.41 9.11
CA ARG A 130 -0.70 6.52 9.52
C ARG A 130 -1.16 5.69 10.72
N CYS A 131 -0.83 4.42 10.72
CA CYS A 131 -0.99 3.52 11.85
C CYS A 131 0.40 3.05 12.27
N THR A 132 0.80 3.37 13.49
CA THR A 132 2.09 3.03 14.07
C THR A 132 1.88 1.88 15.05
N VAL A 133 2.58 0.77 14.87
CA VAL A 133 2.62 -0.34 15.81
C VAL A 133 3.97 -0.31 16.51
N GLU A 134 3.93 -0.09 17.82
CA GLU A 134 5.11 -0.17 18.69
C GLU A 134 5.21 -1.59 19.23
N LEU A 135 6.38 -2.19 19.07
CA LEU A 135 6.72 -3.51 19.58
C LEU A 135 7.37 -3.40 20.95
N ARG A 136 7.32 -4.48 21.72
CA ARG A 136 7.90 -4.56 23.07
C ARG A 136 9.43 -4.52 23.06
N ASP A 137 10.06 -4.93 21.97
CA ASP A 137 11.51 -4.87 21.75
C ASP A 137 12.00 -3.47 21.35
N GLY A 138 11.09 -2.48 21.23
CA GLY A 138 11.38 -1.13 20.78
C GLY A 138 11.30 -0.93 19.28
N GLY A 139 10.98 -1.98 18.50
CA GLY A 139 10.72 -1.86 17.07
C GLY A 139 9.45 -1.04 16.78
N VAL A 140 9.47 -0.28 15.69
CA VAL A 140 8.33 0.53 15.25
C VAL A 140 7.99 0.17 13.81
N ILE A 141 6.72 -0.15 13.57
CA ILE A 141 6.21 -0.49 12.24
C ILE A 141 5.16 0.53 11.85
N GLU A 142 5.37 1.17 10.70
CA GLU A 142 4.47 2.18 10.17
C GLU A 142 3.69 1.65 8.97
N PHE A 143 2.36 1.67 9.10
CA PHE A 143 1.44 1.45 8.00
C PHE A 143 0.86 2.78 7.54
N ASP A 144 0.95 3.06 6.25
CA ASP A 144 0.49 4.30 5.64
C ASP A 144 -0.94 4.17 5.06
N GLY A 145 -1.51 5.30 4.63
CA GLY A 145 -2.84 5.41 4.02
C GLY A 145 -3.02 4.61 2.72
N THR A 146 -2.00 3.86 2.28
CA THR A 146 -2.13 2.94 1.16
C THR A 146 -3.02 1.74 1.50
N TYR A 147 -3.28 1.41 2.77
CA TYR A 147 -4.21 0.33 3.11
C TYR A 147 -5.67 0.74 2.93
N ARG A 148 -6.46 -0.12 2.27
CA ARG A 148 -7.92 0.07 2.20
C ARG A 148 -8.49 -0.14 3.59
N THR A 149 -9.13 0.91 4.12
CA THR A 149 -9.77 0.91 5.44
C THR A 149 -8.76 0.86 6.60
N LEU A 150 -7.68 1.66 6.50
CA LEU A 150 -6.62 1.74 7.52
C LEU A 150 -7.15 1.99 8.94
N GLN A 151 -8.22 2.78 9.10
CA GLN A 151 -8.84 3.01 10.41
C GLN A 151 -9.39 1.71 11.02
N ARG A 152 -10.16 0.92 10.25
CA ARG A 152 -10.64 -0.40 10.73
C ARG A 152 -9.50 -1.38 10.98
N LEU A 153 -8.43 -1.29 10.19
CA LEU A 153 -7.23 -2.06 10.47
C LEU A 153 -6.65 -1.67 11.84
N ALA A 154 -6.47 -0.39 12.10
CA ALA A 154 -5.93 0.09 13.36
C ALA A 154 -6.82 -0.28 14.55
N GLU A 155 -8.15 -0.19 14.40
CA GLU A 155 -9.11 -0.67 15.40
C GLU A 155 -8.96 -2.18 15.64
N ASP A 156 -8.98 -3.01 14.59
CA ASP A 156 -8.79 -4.46 14.70
C ASP A 156 -7.45 -4.84 15.35
N LEU A 157 -6.36 -4.11 15.03
CA LEU A 157 -5.04 -4.31 15.64
C LEU A 157 -5.05 -3.91 17.12
N HIS A 158 -5.70 -2.79 17.46
CA HIS A 158 -5.77 -2.28 18.83
C HIS A 158 -6.57 -3.22 19.74
N THR A 159 -7.75 -3.67 19.32
CA THR A 159 -8.61 -4.58 20.10
C THR A 159 -7.96 -5.94 20.38
N ARG A 160 -6.97 -6.34 19.57
CA ARG A 160 -6.28 -7.63 19.72
C ARG A 160 -4.95 -7.53 20.46
N ALA A 161 -4.38 -6.33 20.54
CA ALA A 161 -3.16 -6.06 21.27
C ALA A 161 -3.41 -5.72 22.76
N SER A 162 -4.64 -5.31 23.10
CA SER A 162 -5.13 -5.12 24.47
C SER A 162 -5.49 -6.44 25.13
#